data_AF-A0A7G9YG68-F1
#
_entry.id   AF-A0A7G9YG68-F1
#
_cell.length_a   1.000
_cell.length_b   1.000
_cell.length_c   1.000
_cell.angle_alpha   90.00
_cell.angle_beta   90.00
_cell.angle_gamma   90.00
#
_symmetry.space_group_name_H-M   'P 1'
#
loop_
_entity.id
_entity.type
_entity.pdbx_description
1 polymer ?
#
loop_
_entity_poly.entity_id
_entity_poly.type
_entity_poly.pdbx_seq_one_letter_code
_entity_poly.pdbx_strand_id
1 'polypeptide(L)'
;MRACTGMNTDQLVEMAEADKDILAAILFGSSTRGEVYRDIDICLVTDPKRHVNLARKDLAYLMRFDFDIHTFEELPVCIQDASAGRGQVSAIER
;
A
#
# COMPACT_ATOMS: atom_id res chain seq x y z
N MET A 1 -17.59 -15.36 -13.52
CA MET A 1 -17.23 -14.05 -14.07
C MET A 1 -18.12 -12.99 -13.40
N ARG A 2 -17.57 -12.19 -12.49
CA ARG A 2 -18.27 -11.02 -11.94
C ARG A 2 -17.25 -9.91 -11.68
N ALA A 3 -17.24 -8.98 -12.64
CA ALA A 3 -16.90 -7.56 -12.56
C ALA A 3 -15.90 -7.11 -11.47
N CYS A 4 -14.61 -7.05 -11.83
CA CYS A 4 -13.64 -6.16 -11.18
C CYS A 4 -13.71 -4.78 -11.86
N THR A 5 -14.79 -4.04 -11.66
CA THR A 5 -15.00 -2.72 -12.29
C THR A 5 -14.93 -1.62 -11.24
N GLY A 6 -13.85 -0.84 -11.25
CA GLY A 6 -13.83 0.55 -10.77
C GLY A 6 -12.85 0.89 -9.63
N MET A 7 -11.58 1.12 -9.97
CA MET A 7 -10.69 2.17 -9.44
C MET A 7 -10.95 2.71 -8.01
N ASN A 8 -10.48 1.99 -6.98
CA ASN A 8 -10.24 2.54 -5.63
C ASN A 8 -8.76 2.89 -5.39
N THR A 9 -7.85 2.45 -6.27
CA THR A 9 -6.41 2.72 -6.19
C THR A 9 -6.10 4.19 -6.39
N ASP A 10 -6.79 4.88 -7.30
CA ASP A 10 -6.55 6.30 -7.55
C ASP A 10 -6.91 7.13 -6.31
N GLN A 11 -8.01 6.81 -5.62
CA GLN A 11 -8.41 7.44 -4.37
C GLN A 11 -7.43 7.14 -3.22
N LEU A 12 -6.83 5.95 -3.21
CA LEU A 12 -5.78 5.61 -2.25
C LEU A 12 -4.52 6.42 -2.52
N VAL A 13 -4.13 6.56 -3.80
CA VAL A 13 -2.99 7.38 -4.20
C VAL A 13 -3.26 8.84 -3.81
N GLU A 14 -4.42 9.40 -4.13
CA GLU A 14 -4.79 10.77 -3.71
C GLU A 14 -4.74 10.94 -2.19
N MET A 15 -5.24 9.96 -1.41
CA MET A 15 -5.18 10.01 0.04
C MET A 15 -3.75 9.94 0.56
N ALA A 16 -2.92 9.06 0.00
CA ALA A 16 -1.51 8.93 0.34
C ALA A 16 -0.70 10.18 -0.03
N GLU A 17 -1.01 10.81 -1.17
CA GLU A 17 -0.40 12.07 -1.61
C GLU A 17 -0.70 13.23 -0.67
N ALA A 18 -1.93 13.29 -0.14
CA ALA A 18 -2.32 14.29 0.84
C ALA A 18 -1.79 13.99 2.26
N ASP A 19 -1.45 12.74 2.57
CA ASP A 19 -1.01 12.30 3.89
C ASP A 19 0.48 12.57 4.11
N LYS A 20 0.77 13.60 4.92
CA LYS A 20 2.15 14.05 5.22
C LYS A 20 3.05 12.98 5.84
N ASP A 21 2.46 11.93 6.38
CA ASP A 21 3.21 10.84 7.01
C ASP A 21 3.58 9.74 6.03
N ILE A 22 2.99 9.71 4.82
CA ILE A 22 3.26 8.72 3.78
C ILE A 22 4.27 9.29 2.77
N LEU A 23 5.26 8.47 2.41
CA LEU A 23 6.26 8.73 1.38
C LEU A 23 5.95 7.99 0.07
N ALA A 24 5.40 6.78 0.15
CA ALA A 24 5.07 5.99 -1.03
C ALA A 24 3.98 4.96 -0.73
N ALA A 25 3.29 4.53 -1.78
CA ALA A 25 2.41 3.36 -1.75
C ALA A 25 2.91 2.35 -2.80
N ILE A 26 3.13 1.12 -2.37
CA ILE A 26 3.69 0.04 -3.20
C ILE A 26 2.63 -1.02 -3.38
N LEU A 27 2.25 -1.30 -4.62
CA LEU A 27 1.44 -2.47 -4.96
C LEU A 27 2.34 -3.70 -5.00
N PHE A 28 2.00 -4.74 -4.24
CA PHE A 28 2.78 -5.97 -4.20
C PHE A 28 1.88 -7.21 -4.18
N GLY A 29 2.50 -8.38 -3.97
CA GLY A 29 1.78 -9.63 -3.81
C GLY A 29 1.34 -10.27 -5.12
N SER A 30 0.29 -11.09 -5.05
CA SER A 30 -0.16 -11.91 -6.18
C SER A 30 -0.76 -11.08 -7.33
N SER A 31 -1.23 -9.89 -7.02
CA SER A 31 -1.82 -8.93 -7.97
C SER A 31 -0.84 -8.48 -9.07
N THR A 32 0.46 -8.50 -8.82
CA THR A 32 1.48 -8.04 -9.78
C THR A 32 1.89 -9.09 -10.81
N ARG A 33 1.40 -10.33 -10.71
CA ARG A 33 1.84 -11.47 -11.54
C ARG A 33 0.97 -11.73 -12.77
N GLY A 34 -0.08 -10.92 -13.01
CA GLY A 34 -0.97 -11.08 -14.17
C GLY A 34 -1.85 -12.34 -14.13
N GLU A 35 -1.87 -13.05 -13.00
CA GLU A 35 -2.77 -14.18 -12.74
C GLU A 35 -4.09 -13.68 -12.13
N VAL A 36 -5.09 -14.57 -12.01
CA VAL A 36 -6.34 -14.25 -11.31
C VAL A 36 -6.01 -14.01 -9.83
N TYR A 37 -5.88 -12.76 -9.44
CA TYR A 37 -5.69 -12.35 -8.05
C TYR A 37 -7.05 -12.18 -7.36
N ARG A 38 -7.08 -12.49 -6.07
CA ARG A 38 -8.28 -12.39 -5.24
C ARG A 38 -8.30 -11.08 -4.46
N ASP A 39 -7.14 -10.70 -3.94
CA ASP A 39 -6.93 -9.57 -3.04
C ASP A 39 -5.77 -8.70 -3.57
N ILE A 40 -5.80 -7.40 -3.23
CA ILE A 40 -4.78 -6.42 -3.64
C ILE A 40 -3.99 -6.02 -2.39
N ASP A 41 -2.70 -6.37 -2.37
CA ASP A 41 -1.78 -6.04 -1.28
C ASP A 41 -1.11 -4.67 -1.51
N ILE A 42 -1.25 -3.75 -0.57
CA ILE A 42 -0.67 -2.39 -0.63
C ILE A 42 0.22 -2.14 0.58
N CYS A 43 1.47 -1.77 0.32
CA CYS A 43 2.43 -1.41 1.35
C CYS A 43 2.58 0.11 1.39
N LEU A 44 2.23 0.71 2.53
CA LEU A 44 2.43 2.13 2.80
C LEU A 44 3.81 2.34 3.44
N VAL A 45 4.62 3.17 2.81
CA VAL A 45 5.93 3.58 3.34
C VAL A 45 5.73 4.89 4.07
N THR A 46 5.99 4.91 5.38
CA THR A 46 5.89 6.14 6.17
C THR A 46 7.23 6.89 6.21
N ASP A 47 7.19 8.19 6.55
CA ASP A 47 8.38 8.99 6.77
C ASP A 47 9.00 8.65 8.14
N PRO A 48 10.19 8.01 8.20
CA PRO A 48 10.80 7.59 9.45
C PRO A 48 11.23 8.78 10.34
N LYS A 49 11.26 10.00 9.81
CA LYS A 49 11.54 11.22 10.59
C LYS A 49 10.33 11.71 11.36
N ARG A 50 9.13 11.20 11.06
CA ARG A 50 7.89 11.57 11.72
C ARG A 50 7.52 10.49 12.73
N HIS A 51 7.01 10.91 13.88
CA HIS A 51 6.46 9.97 14.84
C HIS A 51 5.03 9.60 14.42
N VAL A 52 4.91 8.49 13.69
CA VAL A 52 3.63 8.00 13.17
C VAL A 52 3.09 6.90 14.09
N ASN A 53 1.80 6.98 14.44
CA ASN A 53 1.11 5.86 15.07
C ASN A 53 0.62 4.91 13.98
N LEU A 54 1.41 3.86 13.71
CA LEU A 54 1.18 2.91 12.62
C LEU A 54 -0.19 2.25 12.73
N ALA A 55 -0.54 1.69 13.89
CA ALA A 55 -1.84 1.05 14.12
C ALA A 55 -3.04 1.99 13.80
N ARG A 56 -2.94 3.28 14.14
CA ARG A 56 -3.98 4.25 13.79
C ARG A 56 -4.01 4.55 12.29
N LYS A 57 -2.85 4.58 11.65
CA LYS A 57 -2.72 4.79 10.20
C LYS A 57 -3.31 3.61 9.45
N ASP A 58 -2.92 2.39 9.78
CA ASP A 58 -3.44 1.17 9.17
C ASP A 58 -4.96 1.11 9.30
N LEU A 59 -5.50 1.35 10.50
CA LEU A 59 -6.95 1.39 10.68
C LEU A 59 -7.63 2.47 9.81
N ALA A 60 -7.03 3.65 9.67
CA ALA A 60 -7.61 4.73 8.85
C ALA A 60 -7.72 4.35 7.37
N TYR A 61 -6.73 3.62 6.84
CA TYR A 61 -6.74 3.16 5.46
C TYR A 61 -7.63 1.91 5.29
N LEU A 62 -7.56 0.94 6.19
CA LEU A 62 -8.40 -0.28 6.16
C LEU A 62 -9.90 0.02 6.29
N MET A 63 -10.28 1.06 7.05
CA MET A 63 -11.69 1.47 7.12
C MET A 63 -12.21 2.09 5.83
N ARG A 64 -11.33 2.55 4.94
CA ARG A 64 -11.69 3.34 3.76
C ARG A 64 -11.52 2.57 2.46
N PHE A 65 -10.65 1.57 2.45
CA PHE A 65 -10.33 0.79 1.26
C PHE A 65 -10.43 -0.71 1.56
N ASP A 66 -10.95 -1.46 0.59
CA ASP A 66 -11.06 -2.92 0.62
C ASP A 66 -9.76 -3.54 0.04
N PHE A 67 -8.63 -3.21 0.66
CA PHE A 67 -7.30 -3.69 0.28
C PHE A 67 -6.60 -4.29 1.50
N ASP A 68 -5.68 -5.23 1.27
CA ASP A 68 -4.78 -5.73 2.31
C ASP A 68 -3.64 -4.74 2.49
N ILE A 69 -3.77 -3.88 3.50
CA ILE A 69 -2.88 -2.75 3.74
C ILE A 69 -1.88 -3.09 4.85
N HIS A 70 -0.61 -2.85 4.56
CA HIS A 70 0.49 -3.04 5.48
C HIS A 70 1.38 -1.80 5.53
N THR A 71 1.91 -1.44 6.68
CA THR A 71 2.98 -0.45 6.78
C THR A 71 4.35 -1.12 6.62
N PHE A 72 5.26 -0.48 5.88
CA PHE A 72 6.57 -1.04 5.58
C PHE A 72 7.38 -1.42 6.84
N GLU A 73 7.20 -0.66 7.92
CA GLU A 73 7.87 -0.88 9.21
C GLU A 73 7.40 -2.13 9.95
N GLU A 74 6.17 -2.59 9.70
CA GLU A 74 5.59 -3.79 10.32
C GLU A 74 5.91 -5.07 9.53
N LEU A 75 6.41 -4.95 8.29
CA LEU A 75 6.76 -6.09 7.48
C LEU A 75 8.04 -6.78 7.99
N PRO A 76 8.06 -8.13 8.10
CA PRO A 76 9.28 -8.88 8.36
C PRO A 76 10.39 -8.52 7.36
N VAL A 77 11.65 -8.47 7.81
CA VAL A 77 12.81 -8.08 6.98
C VAL A 77 12.94 -8.85 5.67
N CYS A 78 12.54 -10.13 5.65
CA CYS A 78 12.55 -10.97 4.45
C CYS A 78 11.51 -10.54 3.39
N ILE A 79 10.44 -9.88 3.81
CA ILE A 79 9.41 -9.34 2.92
C ILE A 79 9.81 -7.96 2.43
N GLN A 80 10.45 -7.13 3.26
CA GLN A 80 10.94 -5.80 2.87
C GLN A 80 11.86 -5.87 1.62
N ASP A 81 12.81 -6.81 1.62
CA ASP A 81 13.74 -7.05 0.50
C ASP A 81 13.01 -7.58 -0.76
N ALA A 82 11.99 -8.43 -0.57
CA ALA A 82 11.20 -8.99 -1.66
C ALA A 82 10.20 -7.99 -2.28
N SER A 83 9.59 -7.11 -1.47
CA SER A 83 8.69 -6.06 -1.92
C SER A 83 9.40 -4.99 -2.73
N ALA A 84 10.65 -4.67 -2.39
CA ALA A 84 11.48 -3.76 -3.16
C ALA A 84 11.83 -4.32 -4.56
N GLY A 85 11.90 -5.65 -4.71
CA GLY A 85 12.29 -6.30 -5.97
C GLY A 85 11.15 -6.76 -6.89
N ARG A 86 9.88 -6.81 -6.43
CA ARG A 86 8.76 -7.41 -7.20
C ARG A 86 7.47 -6.58 -7.24
N GLY A 87 7.43 -5.41 -6.60
CA GLY A 87 6.26 -4.53 -6.56
C GLY A 87 6.24 -3.50 -7.69
N GLN A 88 5.05 -3.03 -8.06
CA GLN A 88 4.91 -1.80 -8.81
C GLN A 88 4.90 -0.65 -7.80
N VAL A 89 5.95 0.17 -7.84
CA VAL A 89 6.13 1.29 -6.91
C VAL A 89 5.54 2.54 -7.53
N SER A 90 4.53 3.11 -6.88
CA SER A 90 4.11 4.49 -7.13
C SER A 90 4.77 5.35 -6.06
N ALA A 91 5.93 5.91 -6.40
CA ALA A 91 6.61 6.87 -5.53
C ALA A 91 5.84 8.19 -5.57
N ILE A 92 5.47 8.69 -4.40
CA ILE A 92 4.92 10.02 -4.25
C ILE A 92 6.11 10.95 -4.04
N GLU A 93 6.63 11.53 -5.12
CA GLU A 93 7.70 12.53 -5.00
C GLU A 93 7.17 13.79 -4.29
N ARG A 94 7.90 14.24 -3.27
CA ARG A 94 7.64 15.49 -2.53
C ARG A 94 8.89 16.36 -2.49
#